data_AF-A0A1Z4LXV4-F1
#
_entry.id   AF-A0A1Z4LXV4-F1
#
_cell.length_a   1.000
_cell.length_b   1.000
_cell.length_c   1.000
_cell.angle_alpha   90.00
_cell.angle_beta   90.00
_cell.angle_gamma   90.00
#
_symmetry.space_group_name_H-M   'P 1'
#
loop_
_entity.id
_entity.type
_entity.pdbx_description
1 polymer ?
#
loop_
_entity_poly.entity_id
_entity_poly.type
_entity_poly.pdbx_seq_one_letter_code
_entity_poly.pdbx_strand_id
1 'polypeptide(L)'
;MKLKKMIYTAGFTFLLFSPVTAALANGKPNVFKASHIIRSAAFPDDAEAMTATYEIEVHVQGKPVEGLSIDIPSEIKIDDGIEVENSEGETIATEVSINDNRAQLTFSKPVVPETKLSISMKDVITPGYAEFWQFRVDAKVVGFKEEIPLGITQIMTYDD
;
A
#
# COMPACT_ATOMS: atom_id res chain seq x y z
N MET A 1 69.53 26.88 36.68
CA MET A 1 68.98 25.55 36.31
C MET A 1 67.70 25.78 35.52
N LYS A 2 67.65 25.36 34.24
CA LYS A 2 66.49 25.57 33.33
C LYS A 2 65.38 24.55 33.63
N LEU A 3 64.11 24.95 33.57
CA LEU A 3 62.98 24.14 33.08
C LEU A 3 61.75 25.03 32.85
N LYS A 4 61.47 25.40 31.60
CA LYS A 4 60.50 24.83 30.63
C LYS A 4 59.11 25.47 30.71
N LYS A 5 58.79 26.20 29.64
CA LYS A 5 57.46 26.70 29.28
C LYS A 5 56.54 25.52 28.95
N MET A 6 55.28 25.59 29.38
CA MET A 6 54.19 24.84 28.77
C MET A 6 53.04 25.80 28.51
N ILE A 7 52.85 26.11 27.23
CA ILE A 7 51.67 26.78 26.69
C ILE A 7 50.71 25.63 26.35
N TYR A 8 49.58 25.55 27.04
CA TYR A 8 48.50 24.65 26.67
C TYR A 8 47.55 25.39 25.73
N THR A 9 47.63 25.08 24.44
CA THR A 9 46.65 25.50 23.44
C THR A 9 45.54 24.45 23.40
N ALA A 10 44.39 24.72 24.01
CA ALA A 10 43.19 23.92 23.83
C ALA A 10 42.41 24.48 22.62
N GLY A 11 42.41 23.74 21.51
CA GLY A 11 41.55 24.00 20.36
C GLY A 11 40.13 23.49 20.66
N PHE A 12 39.15 24.38 20.62
CA PHE A 12 37.74 24.02 20.80
C PHE A 12 37.11 23.84 19.41
N THR A 13 36.91 22.59 18.99
CA THR A 13 36.28 22.29 17.69
C THR A 13 34.77 22.42 17.82
N PHE A 14 34.18 23.39 17.11
CA PHE A 14 32.74 23.62 17.10
C PHE A 14 32.07 22.67 16.09
N LEU A 15 31.34 21.66 16.57
CA LEU A 15 30.52 20.79 15.73
C LEU A 15 29.22 21.53 15.38
N LEU A 16 29.07 21.91 14.11
CA LEU A 16 27.83 22.47 13.57
C LEU A 16 26.80 21.33 13.41
N PHE A 17 25.83 21.26 14.32
CA PHE A 17 24.61 20.50 14.08
C PHE A 17 23.73 21.29 13.13
N SER A 18 23.53 20.78 11.91
CA SER A 18 22.49 21.27 11.00
C SER A 18 21.13 20.81 11.51
N PRO A 19 20.17 21.71 11.80
CA PRO A 19 18.81 21.30 12.04
C PRO A 19 18.24 20.80 10.69
N VAL A 20 17.95 19.51 10.60
CA VAL A 20 17.08 18.99 9.54
C VAL A 20 15.70 19.58 9.83
N THR A 21 15.25 20.51 9.01
CA THR A 21 13.88 21.02 9.09
C THR A 21 12.95 19.86 8.78
N ALA A 22 12.33 19.28 9.80
CA ALA A 22 11.20 18.38 9.62
C ALA A 22 10.05 19.22 9.06
N ALA A 23 9.81 19.11 7.75
CA ALA A 23 8.59 19.63 7.14
C ALA A 23 7.44 18.74 7.61
N LEU A 24 6.76 19.15 8.69
CA LEU A 24 5.51 18.52 9.10
C LEU A 24 4.42 18.95 8.12
N ALA A 25 3.86 17.99 7.41
CA ALA A 25 2.70 18.22 6.56
C ALA A 25 1.51 18.65 7.45
N ASN A 26 1.13 19.92 7.37
CA ASN A 26 -0.07 20.44 8.02
C ASN A 26 -1.31 20.04 7.19
N GLY A 27 -1.71 18.77 7.30
CA GLY A 27 -2.97 18.28 6.73
C GLY A 27 -4.14 18.71 7.60
N LYS A 28 -5.14 19.39 7.02
CA LYS A 28 -6.41 19.66 7.70
C LYS A 28 -7.21 18.34 7.74
N PRO A 29 -7.57 17.82 8.92
CA PRO A 29 -8.44 16.64 9.02
C PRO A 29 -9.73 16.90 8.24
N ASN A 30 -10.20 15.92 7.45
CA ASN A 30 -11.35 15.99 6.54
C ASN A 30 -11.21 16.85 5.26
N VAL A 31 -9.99 17.28 4.87
CA VAL A 31 -9.74 17.89 3.54
C VAL A 31 -8.79 17.06 2.69
N PHE A 32 -8.37 15.89 3.17
CA PHE A 32 -7.45 15.03 2.44
C PHE A 32 -8.17 14.36 1.26
N LYS A 33 -8.06 14.99 0.08
CA LYS A 33 -8.56 14.46 -1.19
C LYS A 33 -7.53 13.50 -1.77
N ALA A 34 -7.35 12.36 -1.13
CA ALA A 34 -6.48 11.32 -1.65
C ALA A 34 -7.23 9.99 -1.68
N SER A 35 -6.86 9.17 -2.67
CA SER A 35 -7.35 7.81 -2.75
C SER A 35 -7.11 7.07 -1.45
N HIS A 36 -8.01 6.17 -1.08
CA HIS A 36 -7.94 5.41 0.17
C HIS A 36 -8.69 4.08 0.04
N ILE A 37 -8.31 3.13 0.89
CA ILE A 37 -9.02 1.84 1.03
C ILE A 37 -10.33 2.09 1.78
N ILE A 38 -11.42 1.50 1.28
CA ILE A 38 -12.76 1.59 1.88
C ILE A 38 -13.01 0.40 2.81
N ARG A 39 -12.80 -0.81 2.30
CA ARG A 39 -13.02 -2.08 2.99
C ARG A 39 -12.26 -3.22 2.29
N SER A 40 -12.18 -4.35 2.97
CA SER A 40 -11.78 -5.62 2.39
C SER A 40 -12.57 -6.77 2.99
N ALA A 41 -12.72 -7.87 2.24
CA ALA A 41 -13.47 -9.04 2.66
C ALA A 41 -13.02 -10.30 1.91
N ALA A 42 -13.37 -11.47 2.44
CA ALA A 42 -13.24 -12.76 1.76
C ALA A 42 -14.62 -13.34 1.43
N PHE A 43 -14.73 -14.02 0.29
CA PHE A 43 -15.96 -14.69 -0.16
C PHE A 43 -15.65 -16.08 -0.74
N PRO A 44 -16.19 -17.17 -0.18
CA PRO A 44 -16.88 -17.22 1.11
C PRO A 44 -15.92 -16.90 2.27
N ASP A 45 -16.48 -16.39 3.36
CA ASP A 45 -15.79 -16.25 4.64
C ASP A 45 -16.02 -17.53 5.46
N ASP A 46 -15.38 -18.64 5.04
CA ASP A 46 -15.67 -20.00 5.55
C ASP A 46 -14.42 -20.90 5.60
N ALA A 47 -14.07 -21.38 6.81
CA ALA A 47 -12.91 -22.21 7.12
C ALA A 47 -12.77 -23.48 6.29
N GLU A 48 -13.90 -24.01 5.86
CA GLU A 48 -13.95 -25.25 5.11
C GLU A 48 -13.76 -25.02 3.59
N ALA A 49 -13.80 -23.77 3.13
CA ALA A 49 -13.61 -23.43 1.74
C ALA A 49 -12.14 -23.57 1.32
N MET A 50 -11.88 -24.44 0.34
CA MET A 50 -10.52 -24.67 -0.18
C MET A 50 -9.92 -23.43 -0.85
N THR A 51 -10.76 -22.56 -1.42
CA THR A 51 -10.38 -21.29 -2.03
C THR A 51 -11.40 -20.22 -1.68
N ALA A 52 -10.98 -18.96 -1.72
CA ALA A 52 -11.86 -17.80 -1.57
C ALA A 52 -11.52 -16.72 -2.60
N THR A 53 -12.46 -15.82 -2.84
CA THR A 53 -12.20 -14.53 -3.49
C THR A 53 -11.92 -13.50 -2.43
N TYR A 54 -10.77 -12.84 -2.51
CA TYR A 54 -10.47 -11.70 -1.65
C TYR A 54 -10.76 -10.40 -2.38
N GLU A 55 -11.60 -9.58 -1.76
CA GLU A 55 -12.00 -8.29 -2.29
C GLU A 55 -11.35 -7.16 -1.50
N ILE A 56 -10.77 -6.19 -2.19
CA ILE A 56 -10.32 -4.91 -1.62
C ILE A 56 -11.01 -3.79 -2.38
N GLU A 57 -11.72 -2.92 -1.66
CA GLU A 57 -12.33 -1.73 -2.25
C GLU A 57 -11.47 -0.50 -2.05
N VAL A 58 -11.27 0.26 -3.13
CA VAL A 58 -10.51 1.51 -3.14
C VAL A 58 -11.37 2.64 -3.67
N HIS A 59 -11.42 3.77 -2.96
CA HIS A 59 -11.97 5.02 -3.49
C HIS A 59 -10.84 5.82 -4.12
N VAL A 60 -10.94 6.09 -5.42
CA VAL A 60 -10.01 6.99 -6.11
C VAL A 60 -10.43 8.43 -5.81
N GLN A 61 -9.55 9.25 -5.25
CA GLN A 61 -9.89 10.64 -4.91
C GLN A 61 -8.75 11.61 -5.17
N GLY A 62 -9.11 12.84 -5.55
CA GLY A 62 -8.19 13.97 -5.76
C GLY A 62 -7.49 13.97 -7.12
N LYS A 63 -6.83 12.88 -7.50
CA LYS A 63 -6.13 12.75 -8.80
C LYS A 63 -6.42 11.40 -9.45
N PRO A 64 -6.38 11.32 -10.80
CA PRO A 64 -6.51 10.04 -11.48
C PRO A 64 -5.39 9.06 -11.09
N VAL A 65 -5.75 7.79 -11.02
CA VAL A 65 -4.83 6.68 -10.72
C VAL A 65 -4.65 5.85 -11.98
N GLU A 66 -3.40 5.55 -12.34
CA GLU A 66 -3.05 4.73 -13.52
C GLU A 66 -2.74 3.27 -13.18
N GLY A 67 -2.64 2.94 -11.89
CA GLY A 67 -2.45 1.57 -11.44
C GLY A 67 -2.43 1.44 -9.92
N LEU A 68 -2.45 0.19 -9.46
CA LEU A 68 -2.33 -0.17 -8.05
C LEU A 68 -1.23 -1.21 -7.86
N SER A 69 -0.67 -1.23 -6.66
CA SER A 69 0.31 -2.21 -6.22
C SER A 69 -0.17 -2.82 -4.91
N ILE A 70 -0.17 -4.14 -4.83
CA ILE A 70 -0.67 -4.87 -3.66
C ILE A 70 0.41 -5.83 -3.20
N ASP A 71 0.89 -5.63 -1.97
CA ASP A 71 1.75 -6.61 -1.31
C ASP A 71 0.88 -7.77 -0.82
N ILE A 72 1.18 -8.97 -1.30
CA ILE A 72 0.50 -10.22 -0.98
C ILE A 72 1.34 -10.95 0.07
N PRO A 73 0.78 -11.42 1.20
CA PRO A 73 1.50 -12.26 2.15
C PRO A 73 2.18 -13.48 1.50
N SER A 74 3.36 -13.87 1.99
CA SER A 74 4.19 -14.93 1.40
C SER A 74 3.49 -16.29 1.29
N GLU A 75 2.59 -16.56 2.22
CA GLU A 75 1.85 -17.81 2.35
C GLU A 75 0.58 -17.86 1.50
N ILE A 76 0.20 -16.74 0.87
CA ILE A 76 -1.00 -16.64 0.04
C ILE A 76 -0.63 -16.82 -1.43
N LYS A 77 -1.43 -17.64 -2.12
CA LYS A 77 -1.35 -17.85 -3.56
C LYS A 77 -2.66 -17.43 -4.23
N ILE A 78 -2.59 -16.83 -5.41
CA ILE A 78 -3.73 -16.41 -6.22
C ILE A 78 -3.70 -17.24 -7.51
N ASP A 79 -4.70 -18.10 -7.74
CA ASP A 79 -4.68 -19.06 -8.84
C ASP A 79 -5.47 -18.62 -10.08
N ASP A 80 -6.55 -17.85 -9.91
CA ASP A 80 -7.41 -17.40 -11.02
C ASP A 80 -7.27 -15.89 -11.31
N GLY A 81 -6.15 -15.31 -10.86
CA GLY A 81 -5.77 -13.95 -11.19
C GLY A 81 -6.52 -12.87 -10.41
N ILE A 82 -6.51 -11.65 -10.96
CA ILE A 82 -7.05 -10.45 -10.32
C ILE A 82 -7.93 -9.70 -11.33
N GLU A 83 -9.15 -9.37 -10.90
CA GLU A 83 -10.11 -8.59 -11.67
C GLU A 83 -10.37 -7.24 -10.98
N VAL A 84 -10.69 -6.22 -11.77
CA VAL A 84 -11.00 -4.88 -11.28
C VAL A 84 -12.31 -4.42 -11.89
N GLU A 85 -13.24 -4.00 -11.05
CA GLU A 85 -14.54 -3.46 -11.45
C GLU A 85 -14.79 -2.10 -10.82
N ASN A 86 -15.66 -1.29 -11.45
CA ASN A 86 -16.18 -0.09 -10.82
C ASN A 86 -17.46 -0.38 -10.01
N SER A 87 -18.00 0.64 -9.33
CA SER A 87 -19.25 0.51 -8.56
C SER A 87 -20.49 0.17 -9.39
N GLU A 88 -20.42 0.23 -10.71
CA GLU A 88 -21.49 -0.14 -11.64
C GLU A 88 -21.36 -1.62 -12.10
N GLY A 89 -20.31 -2.33 -11.64
CA GLY A 89 -19.99 -3.70 -12.08
C GLY A 89 -19.33 -3.76 -13.44
N GLU A 90 -18.85 -2.61 -13.97
CA GLU A 90 -18.14 -2.60 -15.24
C GLU A 90 -16.66 -2.95 -15.01
N THR A 91 -16.17 -3.94 -15.75
CA THR A 91 -14.77 -4.34 -15.72
C THR A 91 -13.87 -3.21 -16.22
N ILE A 92 -12.86 -2.87 -15.42
CA ILE A 92 -11.79 -1.95 -15.77
C ILE A 92 -10.67 -2.75 -16.42
N ALA A 93 -10.40 -2.46 -17.70
CA ALA A 93 -9.35 -3.13 -18.46
C ALA A 93 -7.98 -2.92 -17.79
N THR A 94 -7.43 -4.00 -17.23
CA THR A 94 -6.25 -3.98 -16.36
C THR A 94 -5.25 -5.05 -16.79
N GLU A 95 -3.99 -4.68 -16.91
CA GLU A 95 -2.88 -5.62 -17.05
C GLU A 95 -2.37 -5.98 -15.65
N VAL A 96 -2.31 -7.27 -15.34
CA VAL A 96 -1.91 -7.78 -14.02
C VAL A 96 -0.59 -8.53 -14.17
N SER A 97 0.36 -8.22 -13.29
CA SER A 97 1.58 -9.01 -13.12
C SER A 97 1.81 -9.26 -11.64
N ILE A 98 2.22 -10.48 -11.28
CA ILE A 98 2.54 -10.86 -9.90
C ILE A 98 4.00 -11.31 -9.88
N ASN A 99 4.83 -10.60 -9.14
CA ASN A 99 6.26 -10.91 -8.97
C ASN A 99 6.65 -10.69 -7.51
N ASP A 100 7.45 -11.60 -6.93
CA ASP A 100 7.98 -11.47 -5.57
C ASP A 100 6.91 -11.07 -4.53
N ASN A 101 5.76 -11.75 -4.55
CA ASN A 101 4.65 -11.48 -3.63
C ASN A 101 4.06 -10.06 -3.74
N ARG A 102 4.25 -9.39 -4.87
CA ARG A 102 3.62 -8.10 -5.18
C ARG A 102 2.84 -8.19 -6.49
N ALA A 103 1.56 -7.86 -6.44
CA ALA A 103 0.72 -7.69 -7.62
C ALA A 103 0.79 -6.24 -8.11
N GLN A 104 1.20 -6.04 -9.36
CA GLN A 104 1.12 -4.77 -10.07
C GLN A 104 -0.06 -4.80 -11.03
N LEU A 105 -1.00 -3.88 -10.84
CA LEU A 105 -2.18 -3.67 -11.66
C LEU A 105 -2.00 -2.38 -12.45
N THR A 106 -1.92 -2.47 -13.79
CA THR A 106 -1.81 -1.30 -14.67
C THR A 106 -3.10 -1.10 -15.42
N PHE A 107 -3.75 0.04 -15.22
CA PHE A 107 -5.01 0.36 -15.89
C PHE A 107 -4.75 0.82 -17.32
N SER A 108 -5.54 0.30 -18.27
CA SER A 108 -5.42 0.69 -19.69
C SER A 108 -5.68 2.18 -19.92
N LYS A 109 -6.46 2.80 -19.04
CA LYS A 109 -6.68 4.25 -18.96
C LYS A 109 -6.69 4.67 -17.49
N PRO A 110 -6.19 5.86 -17.15
CA PRO A 110 -6.28 6.35 -15.78
C PRO A 110 -7.73 6.39 -15.28
N VAL A 111 -7.96 5.83 -14.11
CA VAL A 111 -9.24 5.88 -13.39
C VAL A 111 -9.40 7.26 -12.80
N VAL A 112 -10.53 7.91 -13.07
CA VAL A 112 -10.80 9.28 -12.64
C VAL A 112 -11.13 9.35 -11.13
N PRO A 113 -10.95 10.52 -10.49
CA PRO A 113 -11.43 10.74 -9.13
C PRO A 113 -12.92 10.47 -8.98
N GLU A 114 -13.29 10.13 -7.75
CA GLU A 114 -14.61 9.74 -7.28
C GLU A 114 -15.12 8.38 -7.77
N THR A 115 -14.28 7.60 -8.48
CA THR A 115 -14.57 6.21 -8.81
C THR A 115 -14.24 5.29 -7.63
N LYS A 116 -15.15 4.37 -7.30
CA LYS A 116 -14.85 3.24 -6.41
C LYS A 116 -14.47 2.04 -7.27
N LEU A 117 -13.37 1.40 -6.89
CA LEU A 117 -12.85 0.20 -7.52
C LEU A 117 -13.05 -0.97 -6.56
N SER A 118 -13.58 -2.09 -7.05
CA SER A 118 -13.47 -3.39 -6.40
C SER A 118 -12.34 -4.16 -7.07
N ILE A 119 -11.37 -4.61 -6.27
CA ILE A 119 -10.26 -5.44 -6.71
C ILE A 119 -10.51 -6.85 -6.16
N SER A 120 -10.79 -7.79 -7.05
CA SER A 120 -11.08 -9.18 -6.72
C SER A 120 -9.88 -10.07 -7.05
N MET A 121 -9.23 -10.62 -6.03
CA MET A 121 -8.24 -11.69 -6.17
C MET A 121 -9.00 -13.03 -6.17
N LYS A 122 -8.96 -13.78 -7.27
CA LYS A 122 -9.75 -15.01 -7.47
C LYS A 122 -8.94 -16.26 -7.12
N ASP A 123 -9.64 -17.28 -6.63
CA ASP A 123 -9.06 -18.54 -6.15
C ASP A 123 -7.83 -18.35 -5.27
N VAL A 124 -8.01 -17.58 -4.20
CA VAL A 124 -7.01 -17.36 -3.17
C VAL A 124 -6.89 -18.62 -2.32
N ILE A 125 -5.67 -19.16 -2.23
CA ILE A 125 -5.30 -20.33 -1.44
C ILE A 125 -4.48 -19.85 -0.24
N THR A 126 -4.88 -20.30 0.95
CA THR A 126 -4.21 -20.03 2.23
C THR A 126 -3.71 -21.33 2.87
N PRO A 127 -2.76 -21.27 3.82
CA PRO A 127 -2.12 -22.44 4.42
C PRO A 127 -3.01 -23.27 5.38
N GLY A 128 -4.33 -23.01 5.45
CA GLY A 128 -5.29 -23.84 6.20
C GLY A 128 -5.33 -23.59 7.71
N TYR A 129 -4.88 -22.42 8.18
CA TYR A 129 -5.04 -21.96 9.56
C TYR A 129 -5.63 -20.54 9.60
N ALA A 130 -6.27 -20.19 10.72
CA ALA A 130 -6.83 -18.87 10.92
C ALA A 130 -5.72 -17.82 11.12
N GLU A 131 -5.80 -16.71 10.39
CA GLU A 131 -4.82 -15.62 10.42
C GLU A 131 -5.42 -14.33 9.85
N PHE A 132 -4.89 -13.19 10.30
CA PHE A 132 -5.18 -11.89 9.72
C PHE A 132 -4.16 -11.56 8.62
N TRP A 133 -4.54 -11.80 7.38
CA TRP A 133 -3.71 -11.48 6.22
C TRP A 133 -3.68 -9.98 5.97
N GLN A 134 -2.49 -9.40 6.04
CA GLN A 134 -2.28 -7.97 5.84
C GLN A 134 -1.84 -7.68 4.41
N PHE A 135 -2.61 -6.83 3.72
CA PHE A 135 -2.31 -6.38 2.37
C PHE A 135 -1.97 -4.90 2.41
N ARG A 136 -0.76 -4.54 1.98
CA ARG A 136 -0.42 -3.13 1.71
C ARG A 136 -0.88 -2.79 0.31
N VAL A 137 -1.56 -1.66 0.17
CA VAL A 137 -2.01 -1.15 -1.13
C VAL A 137 -1.36 0.20 -1.38
N ASP A 138 -0.67 0.33 -2.50
CA ASP A 138 -0.10 1.57 -3.01
C ASP A 138 -0.78 1.95 -4.34
N ALA A 139 -0.87 3.24 -4.65
CA ALA A 139 -1.43 3.75 -5.88
C ALA A 139 -0.38 4.46 -6.75
N LYS A 140 -0.39 4.13 -8.04
CA LYS A 140 0.34 4.89 -9.04
C LYS A 140 -0.52 6.05 -9.53
N VAL A 141 -0.24 7.24 -9.02
CA VAL A 141 -1.01 8.45 -9.32
C VAL A 141 -0.44 9.15 -10.56
N VAL A 142 -1.31 9.60 -11.47
CA VAL A 142 -0.88 10.30 -12.69
C VAL A 142 -0.03 11.52 -12.35
N GLY A 143 1.17 11.57 -12.94
CA GLY A 143 2.14 12.65 -12.77
C GLY A 143 3.05 12.52 -11.54
N PHE A 144 2.93 11.44 -10.77
CA PHE A 144 3.82 11.12 -9.66
C PHE A 144 4.86 10.10 -10.13
N LYS A 145 6.12 10.26 -9.69
CA LYS A 145 7.19 9.30 -10.00
C LYS A 145 7.16 8.07 -9.10
N GLU A 146 6.72 8.26 -7.86
CA GLU A 146 6.67 7.24 -6.82
C GLU A 146 5.21 6.84 -6.57
N GLU A 147 5.02 5.60 -6.14
CA GLU A 147 3.73 5.10 -5.68
C GLU A 147 3.35 5.76 -4.35
N ILE A 148 2.06 6.01 -4.15
CA ILE A 148 1.52 6.64 -2.95
C ILE A 148 0.82 5.58 -2.10
N PRO A 149 1.24 5.35 -0.85
CA PRO A 149 0.59 4.35 0.00
C PRO A 149 -0.85 4.75 0.30
N LEU A 150 -1.79 3.86 0.01
CA LEU A 150 -3.20 4.00 0.37
C LEU A 150 -3.48 3.46 1.77
N GLY A 151 -2.67 2.51 2.22
CA GLY A 151 -2.74 1.95 3.57
C GLY A 151 -2.49 0.46 3.60
N ILE A 152 -2.89 -0.14 4.72
CA ILE A 152 -2.89 -1.59 4.94
C ILE A 152 -4.33 -1.98 5.24
N THR A 153 -4.78 -3.08 4.63
CA THR A 153 -6.06 -3.69 4.94
C THR A 153 -5.85 -5.12 5.42
N GLN A 154 -6.83 -5.63 6.17
CA GLN A 154 -6.78 -6.96 6.76
C GLN A 154 -7.93 -7.80 6.22
N ILE A 155 -7.62 -9.01 5.81
CA ILE A 155 -8.60 -10.03 5.47
C ILE A 155 -8.33 -11.20 6.40
N MET A 156 -9.30 -11.51 7.24
CA MET A 156 -9.21 -12.67 8.11
C MET A 156 -9.60 -13.90 7.31
N THR A 157 -8.81 -14.96 7.41
CA THR A 157 -9.34 -16.28 7.13
C THR A 157 -9.91 -16.84 8.41
N TYR A 158 -11.24 -16.93 8.46
CA TYR A 158 -11.96 -17.85 9.33
C TYR A 158 -11.94 -17.50 10.83
N ASP A 159 -13.11 -17.19 11.38
CA ASP A 159 -13.38 -17.32 12.81
C ASP A 159 -14.37 -18.49 12.95
N ASP A 160 -14.04 -19.48 13.80
CA ASP A 160 -14.93 -20.58 14.19
C ASP A 160 -16.22 -20.08 14.87
#